data_AF-A0AA91DMH3-F1
#
_entry.id   AF-A0AA91DMH3-F1
#
_cell.length_a   1.000
_cell.length_b   1.000
_cell.length_c   1.000
_cell.angle_alpha   90.00
_cell.angle_beta   90.00
_cell.angle_gamma   90.00
#
_symmetry.space_group_name_H-M   'P 1'
#
loop_
_entity.id
_entity.type
_entity.pdbx_description
1 polymer ?
#
loop_
_entity_poly.entity_id
_entity_poly.type
_entity_poly.pdbx_seq_one_letter_code
_entity_poly.pdbx_strand_id
1 'polypeptide(L)'
;MNTQNTAVWHPVARSADLRPGDNIVAGFAEGQELALWRATDGTAQAWENRCPHRSVRFTLGQVVDNHLACAYHGWQYAAGSGQCTRIPAHPAMQAPRNVCARTFATAEAAGMLWVRLSPEATPAAPALADAVPAGWHFCRTLTVNTPADTVRAALAQRGLIAEAASGAWRGQLDGVATAALVLDAQPRLAFVHLWTDAAPGSLAMQALHTAARSLRADIEALG
;
A
#
# COMPACT_ATOMS: atom_id res chain seq x y z
N MET A 1 5.19 -16.57 -16.62
CA MET A 1 5.97 -16.23 -15.41
C MET A 1 6.65 -14.90 -15.69
N ASN A 2 6.01 -13.77 -15.33
CA ASN A 2 6.69 -12.49 -15.38
C ASN A 2 7.67 -12.44 -14.22
N THR A 3 8.95 -12.31 -14.52
CA THR A 3 9.99 -11.99 -13.54
C THR A 3 9.78 -10.56 -13.06
N GLN A 4 8.82 -10.37 -12.15
CA GLN A 4 8.60 -9.09 -11.48
C GLN A 4 9.74 -8.84 -10.50
N ASN A 5 10.26 -7.62 -10.52
CA ASN A 5 11.34 -7.18 -9.65
C ASN A 5 10.80 -7.01 -8.21
N THR A 6 10.72 -8.10 -7.45
CA THR A 6 10.19 -8.14 -6.07
C THR A 6 11.01 -7.33 -5.05
N ALA A 7 12.16 -6.78 -5.46
CA ALA A 7 13.02 -5.95 -4.63
C ALA A 7 12.61 -4.46 -4.59
N VAL A 8 11.58 -4.05 -5.35
CA VAL A 8 11.08 -2.67 -5.38
C VAL A 8 10.14 -2.41 -4.20
N TRP A 9 10.12 -1.16 -3.73
CA TRP A 9 9.18 -0.68 -2.73
C TRP A 9 7.89 -0.18 -3.39
N HIS A 10 6.74 -0.65 -2.90
CA HIS A 10 5.43 -0.25 -3.38
C HIS A 10 4.66 0.49 -2.28
N PRO A 11 4.18 1.71 -2.51
CA PRO A 11 3.25 2.35 -1.59
C PRO A 11 1.88 1.68 -1.73
N VAL A 12 1.34 1.16 -0.64
CA VAL A 12 0.16 0.28 -0.68
C VAL A 12 -1.05 0.83 0.06
N ALA A 13 -0.84 1.71 1.04
CA ALA A 13 -1.92 2.34 1.80
C ALA A 13 -1.43 3.63 2.47
N ARG A 14 -2.36 4.52 2.82
CA ARG A 14 -2.04 5.63 3.71
C ARG A 14 -1.68 5.06 5.08
N SER A 15 -0.53 5.46 5.62
CA SER A 15 -0.03 4.93 6.89
C SER A 15 -1.03 5.16 8.06
N ALA A 16 -1.70 6.31 8.04
CA ALA A 16 -2.71 6.69 9.03
C ALA A 16 -4.02 5.88 8.97
N ASP A 17 -4.29 5.15 7.88
CA ASP A 17 -5.48 4.29 7.78
C ASP A 17 -5.31 3.01 8.61
N LEU A 18 -4.07 2.65 8.98
CA LEU A 18 -3.75 1.54 9.87
C LEU A 18 -3.74 2.02 11.33
N ARG A 19 -4.86 1.81 12.02
CA ARG A 19 -5.04 2.16 13.43
C ARG A 19 -4.40 1.07 14.31
N PRO A 20 -3.47 1.44 15.23
CA PRO A 20 -2.80 0.46 16.08
C PRO A 20 -3.79 -0.44 16.83
N GLY A 21 -3.60 -1.76 16.73
CA GLY A 21 -4.36 -2.74 17.50
C GLY A 21 -5.82 -2.92 17.09
N ASP A 22 -6.26 -2.35 15.95
CA ASP A 22 -7.69 -2.22 15.64
C ASP A 22 -8.05 -2.88 14.30
N ASN A 23 -7.64 -2.29 13.18
CA ASN A 23 -8.12 -2.68 11.86
C ASN A 23 -7.07 -3.36 10.98
N ILE A 24 -7.56 -4.03 9.94
CA ILE A 24 -6.78 -4.66 8.88
C ILE A 24 -7.22 -4.04 7.57
N VAL A 25 -6.29 -3.41 6.87
CA VAL A 25 -6.50 -2.76 5.58
C VAL A 25 -6.04 -3.71 4.47
N ALA A 26 -6.87 -3.86 3.44
CA ALA A 26 -6.48 -4.60 2.24
C ALA A 26 -5.50 -3.78 1.42
N GLY A 27 -4.39 -4.40 1.01
CA GLY A 27 -3.40 -3.82 0.10
C GLY A 27 -3.15 -4.71 -1.11
N PHE A 28 -2.43 -4.16 -2.09
CA PHE A 28 -2.04 -4.91 -3.28
C PHE A 28 -0.74 -4.36 -3.87
N ALA A 29 0.16 -5.26 -4.29
CA ALA A 29 1.38 -4.91 -5.03
C ALA A 29 1.80 -6.09 -5.92
N GLU A 30 2.12 -5.85 -7.20
CA GLU A 30 2.68 -6.87 -8.12
C GLU A 30 1.95 -8.23 -8.09
N GLY A 31 0.61 -8.24 -8.15
CA GLY A 31 -0.16 -9.49 -8.09
C GLY A 31 -0.39 -10.07 -6.69
N GLN A 32 0.25 -9.51 -5.65
CA GLN A 32 0.14 -9.98 -4.28
C GLN A 32 -0.95 -9.22 -3.51
N GLU A 33 -1.98 -9.92 -3.04
CA GLU A 33 -2.93 -9.40 -2.04
C GLU A 33 -2.26 -9.32 -0.66
N LEU A 34 -2.41 -8.19 0.02
CA LEU A 34 -1.76 -7.89 1.29
C LEU A 34 -2.80 -7.67 2.40
N ALA A 35 -2.49 -8.18 3.60
CA ALA A 35 -3.13 -7.77 4.84
C ALA A 35 -2.20 -6.78 5.56
N LEU A 36 -2.61 -5.52 5.57
CA LEU A 36 -1.86 -4.42 6.17
C LEU A 36 -2.49 -4.10 7.52
N TRP A 37 -1.69 -4.10 8.59
CA TRP A 37 -2.21 -3.85 9.93
C TRP A 37 -1.12 -3.26 10.81
N ARG A 38 -1.51 -2.77 11.98
CA ARG A 38 -0.57 -2.20 12.94
C ARG A 38 -0.72 -2.92 14.27
N ALA A 39 0.40 -3.44 14.77
CA ALA A 39 0.46 -4.03 16.08
C ALA A 39 0.13 -2.98 17.17
N THR A 40 -0.25 -3.43 18.37
CA THR A 40 -0.58 -2.50 19.47
C THR A 40 0.58 -1.60 19.87
N ASP A 41 1.82 -2.04 19.65
CA ASP A 41 3.03 -1.25 19.86
C ASP A 41 3.30 -0.18 18.78
N GLY A 42 2.42 -0.09 17.77
CA GLY A 42 2.54 0.86 16.68
C GLY A 42 3.32 0.35 15.47
N THR A 43 3.92 -0.85 15.53
CA THR A 43 4.70 -1.41 14.42
C THR A 43 3.78 -1.78 13.25
N ALA A 44 4.03 -1.18 12.08
CA ALA A 44 3.32 -1.54 10.86
C ALA A 44 3.71 -2.96 10.39
N GLN A 45 2.75 -3.66 9.81
CA GLN A 45 2.88 -5.04 9.35
C GLN A 45 2.26 -5.16 7.96
N ALA A 46 2.93 -5.88 7.06
CA ALA A 46 2.40 -6.23 5.75
C ALA A 46 2.57 -7.72 5.51
N TRP A 47 1.47 -8.45 5.43
CA TRP A 47 1.47 -9.91 5.30
C TRP A 47 0.80 -10.33 4.01
N GLU A 48 1.11 -11.52 3.53
CA GLU A 48 0.27 -12.18 2.52
C GLU A 48 -1.15 -12.29 3.07
N ASN A 49 -2.16 -11.88 2.29
CA ASN A 49 -3.56 -11.93 2.72
C ASN A 49 -4.13 -13.36 2.71
N ARG A 50 -3.45 -14.31 3.35
CA ARG A 50 -3.77 -15.73 3.29
C ARG A 50 -3.36 -16.45 4.57
N CYS A 51 -4.34 -16.98 5.28
CA CYS A 51 -4.10 -17.83 6.44
C CYS A 51 -3.42 -19.14 6.04
N PRO A 52 -2.27 -19.51 6.64
CA PRO A 52 -1.56 -20.77 6.33
C PRO A 52 -2.38 -22.04 6.58
N HIS A 53 -3.42 -21.98 7.42
CA HIS A 53 -4.23 -23.16 7.75
C HIS A 53 -5.16 -23.57 6.59
N ARG A 54 -6.02 -22.65 6.12
CA ARG A 54 -7.06 -22.94 5.10
C ARG A 54 -7.29 -21.78 4.12
N SER A 55 -6.28 -20.95 3.91
CA SER A 55 -6.25 -19.88 2.90
C SER A 55 -7.26 -18.74 3.06
N VAL A 56 -8.00 -18.67 4.18
CA VAL A 56 -8.91 -17.55 4.43
C VAL A 56 -8.13 -16.25 4.54
N ARG A 57 -8.65 -15.18 3.92
CA ARG A 57 -8.03 -13.85 3.94
C ARG A 57 -7.94 -13.32 5.37
N PHE A 58 -6.78 -12.82 5.74
CA PHE A 58 -6.56 -12.16 7.04
C PHE A 58 -7.34 -10.86 7.17
N THR A 59 -7.64 -10.17 6.07
CA THR A 59 -8.48 -8.95 6.08
C THR A 59 -9.91 -9.19 6.58
N LEU A 60 -10.36 -10.45 6.69
CA LEU A 60 -11.64 -10.81 7.30
C LEU A 60 -11.53 -11.06 8.81
N GLY A 61 -10.30 -11.14 9.33
CA GLY A 61 -10.00 -11.42 10.73
C GLY A 61 -9.98 -10.17 11.59
N GLN A 62 -9.23 -10.24 12.69
CA GLN A 62 -9.09 -9.12 13.63
C GLN A 62 -7.69 -9.08 14.22
N VAL A 63 -7.27 -7.89 14.65
CA VAL A 63 -6.07 -7.71 15.46
C VAL A 63 -6.41 -8.06 16.92
N VAL A 64 -5.56 -8.87 17.55
CA VAL A 64 -5.69 -9.23 18.97
C VAL A 64 -4.31 -9.05 19.60
N ASP A 65 -4.15 -7.98 20.38
CA ASP A 65 -2.85 -7.55 20.89
C ASP A 65 -1.82 -7.43 19.74
N ASN A 66 -0.68 -8.11 19.85
CA ASN A 66 0.34 -8.19 18.80
C ASN A 66 0.17 -9.43 17.90
N HIS A 67 -1.08 -9.82 17.62
CA HIS A 67 -1.39 -10.94 16.74
C HIS A 67 -2.47 -10.59 15.71
N LEU A 68 -2.45 -11.30 14.59
CA LEU A 68 -3.61 -11.45 13.73
C LEU A 68 -4.33 -12.74 14.00
N ALA A 69 -5.63 -12.64 14.32
CA ALA A 69 -6.53 -13.77 14.46
C ALA A 69 -7.32 -13.99 13.16
N CYS A 70 -7.21 -15.20 12.60
CA CYS A 70 -7.95 -15.58 11.40
C CYS A 70 -9.44 -15.74 11.69
N ALA A 71 -10.30 -15.18 10.84
CA ALA A 71 -11.76 -15.21 10.96
C ALA A 71 -12.38 -16.61 10.99
N TYR A 72 -11.68 -17.62 10.45
CA TYR A 72 -12.26 -18.94 10.28
C TYR A 72 -12.23 -19.75 11.57
N HIS A 73 -11.04 -20.03 12.09
CA HIS A 73 -10.84 -20.89 13.26
C HIS A 73 -10.18 -20.16 14.43
N GLY A 74 -10.01 -18.83 14.32
CA GLY A 74 -9.38 -18.00 15.34
C GLY A 74 -7.89 -18.26 15.55
N TRP A 75 -7.20 -18.96 14.64
CA TRP A 75 -5.76 -19.18 14.74
C TRP A 75 -5.04 -17.83 14.79
N GLN A 76 -4.17 -17.66 15.78
CA GLN A 76 -3.48 -16.40 16.02
C GLN A 76 -2.01 -16.52 15.61
N TYR A 77 -1.53 -15.48 14.95
CA TYR A 77 -0.18 -15.40 14.39
C TYR A 77 0.50 -14.14 14.91
N ALA A 78 1.73 -14.26 15.40
CA ALA A 78 2.45 -13.16 16.04
C ALA A 78 2.98 -12.13 15.03
N ALA A 79 2.91 -10.85 15.39
CA ALA A 79 3.53 -9.74 14.66
C ALA A 79 5.02 -10.01 14.37
N GLY A 80 5.52 -9.49 13.25
CA GLY A 80 6.90 -9.63 12.81
C GLY A 80 7.22 -11.01 12.24
N SER A 81 7.15 -12.05 13.08
CA SER A 81 7.52 -13.42 12.68
C SER A 81 6.47 -14.10 11.80
N GLY A 82 5.19 -13.77 11.98
CA GLY A 82 4.08 -14.49 11.35
C GLY A 82 3.82 -15.87 11.96
N GLN A 83 4.55 -16.29 13.00
CA GLN A 83 4.43 -17.62 13.59
C GLN A 83 3.06 -17.80 14.26
N CYS A 84 2.40 -18.94 14.01
CA CYS A 84 1.20 -19.30 14.77
C CYS A 84 1.57 -19.56 16.24
N THR A 85 0.91 -18.84 17.16
CA THR A 85 1.14 -18.94 18.60
C THR A 85 -0.05 -19.50 19.36
N ARG A 86 -1.25 -19.51 18.75
CA ARG A 86 -2.47 -20.01 19.39
C ARG A 86 -3.39 -20.72 18.41
N ILE A 87 -3.81 -21.92 18.80
CA ILE A 87 -4.83 -22.73 18.12
C ILE A 87 -6.01 -22.86 19.09
N PRO A 88 -7.12 -22.10 18.92
CA PRO A 88 -8.21 -22.07 19.89
C PRO A 88 -8.82 -23.44 20.23
N ALA A 89 -8.93 -24.34 19.24
CA ALA A 89 -9.45 -25.70 19.45
C ALA A 89 -8.49 -26.61 20.24
N HIS A 90 -7.20 -26.26 20.29
CA HIS A 90 -6.16 -27.03 20.99
C HIS A 90 -5.23 -26.06 21.74
N PRO A 91 -5.70 -25.41 22.82
CA PRO A 91 -4.98 -24.31 23.46
C PRO A 91 -3.65 -24.72 24.11
N ALA A 92 -3.49 -25.99 24.47
CA ALA A 92 -2.24 -26.53 25.01
C ALA A 92 -1.26 -27.01 23.91
N MET A 93 -1.69 -27.04 22.65
CA MET A 93 -0.85 -27.47 21.53
C MET A 93 0.01 -26.32 21.03
N GLN A 94 1.31 -26.55 20.97
CA GLN A 94 2.21 -25.65 20.24
C GLN A 94 2.05 -25.90 18.73
N ALA A 95 1.77 -24.83 17.97
CA ALA A 95 1.67 -24.94 16.53
C ALA A 95 3.03 -25.36 15.93
N PRO A 96 3.05 -26.20 14.88
CA PRO A 96 4.27 -26.51 14.15
C PRO A 96 4.95 -25.24 13.60
N ARG A 97 6.28 -25.23 13.56
CA ARG A 97 7.08 -24.07 13.10
C ARG A 97 6.83 -23.66 11.65
N ASN A 98 6.37 -24.60 10.82
CA ASN A 98 6.02 -24.32 9.42
C ASN A 98 4.62 -23.70 9.26
N VAL A 99 3.84 -23.58 10.33
CA VAL A 99 2.56 -22.86 10.31
C VAL A 99 2.80 -21.39 10.60
N CYS A 100 3.32 -20.71 9.59
CA CYS A 100 3.75 -19.33 9.65
C CYS A 100 3.12 -18.51 8.52
N ALA A 101 2.58 -17.34 8.84
CA ALA A 101 2.12 -16.37 7.86
C ALA A 101 3.32 -15.77 7.13
N ARG A 102 3.20 -15.60 5.81
CA ARG A 102 4.24 -14.92 5.02
C ARG A 102 4.17 -13.43 5.30
N THR A 103 5.28 -12.84 5.73
CA THR A 103 5.41 -11.41 6.03
C THR A 103 6.31 -10.72 5.00
N PHE A 104 6.15 -9.41 4.86
CA PHE A 104 6.88 -8.56 3.93
C PHE A 104 7.48 -7.37 4.68
N ALA A 105 8.57 -6.82 4.15
CA ALA A 105 9.22 -5.67 4.76
C ALA A 105 8.35 -4.42 4.58
N THR A 106 8.30 -3.59 5.62
CA THR A 106 7.52 -2.34 5.65
C THR A 106 8.42 -1.13 5.91
N ALA A 107 8.08 0.00 5.31
CA ALA A 107 8.65 1.30 5.61
C ALA A 107 7.56 2.38 5.56
N GLU A 108 7.70 3.44 6.35
CA GLU A 108 6.74 4.56 6.34
C GLU A 108 7.45 5.82 5.84
N ALA A 109 6.91 6.42 4.78
CA ALA A 109 7.46 7.63 4.18
C ALA A 109 6.36 8.37 3.40
N ALA A 110 6.43 9.71 3.38
CA ALA A 110 5.46 10.56 2.66
C ALA A 110 3.98 10.25 3.02
N GLY A 111 3.70 9.91 4.29
CA GLY A 111 2.35 9.58 4.77
C GLY A 111 1.79 8.24 4.30
N MET A 112 2.60 7.40 3.63
CA MET A 112 2.23 6.10 3.11
C MET A 112 2.98 4.97 3.81
N LEU A 113 2.33 3.80 3.87
CA LEU A 113 2.98 2.53 4.12
C LEU A 113 3.52 1.98 2.79
N TRP A 114 4.80 1.66 2.80
CA TRP A 114 5.52 1.04 1.70
C TRP A 114 5.82 -0.42 2.02
N VAL A 115 5.72 -1.29 1.03
CA VAL A 115 5.95 -2.73 1.15
C VAL A 115 6.94 -3.19 0.10
N ARG A 116 7.93 -4.00 0.52
CA ARG A 116 8.84 -4.73 -0.36
C ARG A 116 8.53 -6.22 -0.27
N LEU A 117 8.25 -6.85 -1.41
CA LEU A 117 7.78 -8.24 -1.47
C LEU A 117 8.93 -9.27 -1.35
N SER A 118 10.19 -8.83 -1.46
CA SER A 118 11.37 -9.67 -1.23
C SER A 118 11.82 -9.68 0.24
N PRO A 119 12.21 -10.85 0.78
CA PRO A 119 12.61 -11.03 2.17
C PRO A 119 14.08 -10.65 2.48
N GLU A 120 14.88 -10.20 1.49
CA GLU A 120 16.30 -9.89 1.70
C GLU A 120 16.53 -8.67 2.60
N ALA A 121 17.68 -8.64 3.28
CA ALA A 121 17.93 -7.81 4.47
C ALA A 121 18.21 -6.31 4.22
N THR A 122 17.97 -5.56 5.30
CA THR A 122 17.97 -4.10 5.49
C THR A 122 17.04 -3.32 4.56
N PRO A 123 15.98 -2.68 5.09
CA PRO A 123 15.20 -1.76 4.30
C PRO A 123 16.05 -0.51 4.05
N ALA A 124 16.72 -0.44 2.89
CA ALA A 124 17.01 0.87 2.32
C ALA A 124 15.65 1.59 2.23
N ALA A 125 15.57 2.81 2.75
CA ALA A 125 14.35 3.60 2.65
C ALA A 125 13.88 3.61 1.19
N PRO A 126 12.57 3.60 0.92
CA PRO A 126 12.07 3.65 -0.44
C PRO A 126 12.75 4.80 -1.17
N ALA A 127 13.52 4.52 -2.23
CA ALA A 127 14.22 5.53 -3.05
C ALA A 127 13.26 6.56 -3.67
N LEU A 128 11.97 6.28 -3.55
CA LEU A 128 10.86 7.09 -4.00
C LEU A 128 10.31 8.05 -2.92
N ALA A 129 10.81 7.98 -1.68
CA ALA A 129 10.58 9.01 -0.68
C ALA A 129 11.14 10.37 -1.14
N ASP A 130 12.25 10.37 -1.88
CA ASP A 130 12.80 11.59 -2.50
C ASP A 130 11.91 12.13 -3.63
N ALA A 131 11.03 11.26 -4.17
CA ALA A 131 10.07 11.61 -5.19
C ALA A 131 8.81 12.27 -4.63
N VAL A 132 8.71 12.52 -3.33
CA VAL A 132 7.70 13.41 -2.74
C VAL A 132 8.45 14.44 -1.91
N PRO A 133 8.32 15.75 -2.18
CA PRO A 133 9.11 16.73 -1.45
C PRO A 133 8.76 16.75 0.03
N ALA A 134 9.74 17.06 0.87
CA ALA A 134 9.54 17.15 2.30
C ALA A 134 8.41 18.14 2.64
N GLY A 135 7.57 17.78 3.60
CA GLY A 135 6.42 18.59 4.02
C GLY A 135 5.17 18.43 3.14
N TRP A 136 5.23 17.69 2.03
CA TRP A 136 4.05 17.43 1.22
C TRP A 136 3.14 16.38 1.87
N HIS A 137 1.85 16.54 1.60
CA HIS A 137 0.78 15.75 2.19
C HIS A 137 0.15 14.83 1.16
N PHE A 138 0.00 13.56 1.53
CA PHE A 138 -0.76 12.61 0.72
C PHE A 138 -2.20 13.09 0.58
N CYS A 139 -2.66 13.17 -0.66
CA CYS A 139 -4.00 13.57 -1.04
C CYS A 139 -4.89 12.34 -1.19
N ARG A 140 -4.63 11.49 -2.19
CA ARG A 140 -5.41 10.26 -2.44
C ARG A 140 -4.71 9.31 -3.41
N THR A 141 -5.21 8.08 -3.44
CA THR A 141 -4.96 7.13 -4.54
C THR A 141 -6.11 7.17 -5.53
N LEU A 142 -5.79 7.17 -6.82
CA LEU A 142 -6.69 6.87 -7.92
C LEU A 142 -6.46 5.43 -8.37
N THR A 143 -7.53 4.67 -8.47
CA THR A 143 -7.54 3.38 -9.15
C THR A 143 -8.12 3.60 -10.54
N VAL A 144 -7.33 3.31 -11.56
CA VAL A 144 -7.67 3.61 -12.96
C VAL A 144 -7.65 2.31 -13.75
N ASN A 145 -8.76 1.97 -14.41
CA ASN A 145 -8.91 0.71 -15.14
C ASN A 145 -8.28 0.75 -16.55
N THR A 146 -6.99 1.11 -16.62
CA THR A 146 -6.22 1.21 -17.85
C THR A 146 -4.74 0.87 -17.57
N PRO A 147 -3.91 0.52 -18.57
CA PRO A 147 -2.48 0.32 -18.37
C PRO A 147 -1.77 1.59 -17.85
N ALA A 148 -0.68 1.42 -17.10
CA ALA A 148 0.08 2.54 -16.54
C ALA A 148 0.58 3.54 -17.60
N ASP A 149 0.89 3.09 -18.81
CA ASP A 149 1.37 3.97 -19.89
C ASP A 149 0.30 4.95 -20.38
N THR A 150 -0.97 4.54 -20.41
CA THR A 150 -2.10 5.43 -20.73
C THR A 150 -2.23 6.53 -19.68
N VAL A 151 -2.06 6.18 -18.40
CA VAL A 151 -2.02 7.16 -17.31
C VAL A 151 -0.86 8.15 -17.50
N ARG A 152 0.35 7.65 -17.77
CA ARG A 152 1.55 8.49 -17.98
C ARG A 152 1.33 9.48 -19.14
N ALA A 153 0.78 9.02 -20.26
CA ALA A 153 0.46 9.88 -21.39
C ALA A 153 -0.55 10.99 -21.02
N ALA A 154 -1.59 10.65 -20.27
CA ALA A 154 -2.59 11.62 -19.82
C ALA A 154 -2.04 12.65 -18.82
N LEU A 155 -1.13 12.25 -17.92
CA LEU A 155 -0.43 13.18 -17.04
C LEU A 155 0.43 14.17 -17.85
N ALA A 156 1.15 13.67 -18.87
CA ALA A 156 1.96 14.51 -19.76
C ALA A 156 1.10 15.53 -20.53
N GLN A 157 -0.06 15.12 -21.04
CA GLN A 157 -1.00 16.02 -21.73
C GLN A 157 -1.54 17.15 -20.84
N ARG A 158 -1.57 16.93 -19.52
CA ARG A 158 -1.94 17.95 -18.52
C ARG A 158 -0.77 18.81 -18.04
N GLY A 159 0.40 18.65 -18.65
CA GLY A 159 1.59 19.43 -18.31
C GLY A 159 2.31 18.94 -17.06
N LEU A 160 2.02 17.73 -16.56
CA LEU A 160 2.89 17.10 -15.57
C LEU A 160 4.14 16.53 -16.26
N ILE A 161 5.28 16.69 -15.62
CA ILE A 161 6.59 16.30 -16.13
C ILE A 161 7.09 15.09 -15.33
N ALA A 162 7.59 14.07 -16.01
CA ALA A 162 8.17 12.89 -15.38
C ALA A 162 9.53 13.22 -14.74
N GLU A 163 9.75 12.77 -13.50
CA GLU A 163 11.02 12.82 -12.79
C GLU A 163 11.83 11.54 -13.11
N ALA A 164 12.97 11.72 -13.80
CA ALA A 164 13.74 10.63 -14.41
C ALA A 164 14.25 9.56 -13.43
N ALA A 165 14.39 9.86 -12.14
CA ALA A 165 14.98 8.97 -11.15
C ALA A 165 13.98 8.03 -10.45
N SER A 166 12.68 8.27 -10.55
CA SER A 166 11.71 7.72 -9.59
C SER A 166 10.36 7.30 -10.18
N GLY A 167 10.12 7.48 -11.48
CA GLY A 167 8.81 7.20 -12.07
C GLY A 167 7.68 8.11 -11.55
N ALA A 168 8.03 9.13 -10.77
CA ALA A 168 7.14 10.15 -10.27
C ALA A 168 6.95 11.27 -11.30
N TRP A 169 5.93 12.08 -11.06
CA TRP A 169 5.50 13.17 -11.92
C TRP A 169 5.28 14.41 -11.08
N ARG A 170 5.54 15.58 -11.66
CA ARG A 170 5.34 16.89 -11.03
C ARG A 170 4.60 17.84 -11.94
N GLY A 171 3.77 18.69 -11.36
CA GLY A 171 3.16 19.81 -12.07
C GLY A 171 2.07 20.44 -11.22
N GLN A 172 1.00 20.89 -11.87
CA GLN A 172 -0.17 21.41 -11.19
C GLN A 172 -1.43 20.72 -11.72
N LEU A 173 -2.39 20.47 -10.84
CA LEU A 173 -3.75 20.08 -11.19
C LEU A 173 -4.70 21.11 -10.60
N ASP A 174 -5.51 21.76 -11.45
CA ASP A 174 -6.39 22.88 -11.08
C ASP A 174 -5.68 23.97 -10.23
N GLY A 175 -4.45 24.30 -10.61
CA GLY A 175 -3.63 25.32 -9.95
C GLY A 175 -2.98 24.87 -8.63
N VAL A 176 -3.16 23.61 -8.22
CA VAL A 176 -2.56 23.05 -6.99
C VAL A 176 -1.29 22.28 -7.34
N ALA A 177 -0.17 22.62 -6.70
CA ALA A 177 1.09 21.90 -6.89
C ALA A 177 0.91 20.42 -6.53
N THR A 178 1.25 19.56 -7.48
CA THR A 178 0.93 18.14 -7.44
C THR A 178 2.13 17.28 -7.78
N ALA A 179 2.29 16.25 -6.98
CA ALA A 179 3.23 15.16 -7.11
C ALA A 179 2.41 13.90 -7.36
N ALA A 180 2.75 13.14 -8.39
CA ALA A 180 2.05 11.90 -8.70
C ALA A 180 3.02 10.73 -8.84
N LEU A 181 2.65 9.57 -8.33
CA LEU A 181 3.36 8.33 -8.57
C LEU A 181 2.44 7.36 -9.31
N VAL A 182 2.86 6.92 -10.49
CA VAL A 182 2.11 5.96 -11.30
C VAL A 182 2.73 4.57 -11.16
N LEU A 183 1.94 3.64 -10.65
CA LEU A 183 2.30 2.24 -10.49
C LEU A 183 1.54 1.38 -11.50
N ASP A 184 2.25 0.41 -12.08
CA ASP A 184 1.64 -0.71 -12.78
C ASP A 184 1.17 -1.72 -11.73
N ALA A 185 -0.15 -1.83 -11.54
CA ALA A 185 -0.71 -2.79 -10.59
C ALA A 185 -0.99 -4.13 -11.30
N GLN A 186 -1.62 -4.06 -12.47
CA GLN A 186 -1.89 -5.19 -13.37
C GLN A 186 -1.93 -4.67 -14.82
N PRO A 187 -1.90 -5.55 -15.85
CA PRO A 187 -1.87 -5.11 -17.25
C PRO A 187 -2.99 -4.15 -17.68
N ARG A 188 -4.11 -4.10 -16.96
CA ARG A 188 -5.24 -3.17 -17.21
C ARG A 188 -5.61 -2.34 -15.97
N LEU A 189 -4.73 -2.27 -14.98
CA LEU A 189 -5.00 -1.58 -13.73
C LEU A 189 -3.77 -0.79 -13.32
N ALA A 190 -3.93 0.52 -13.18
CA ALA A 190 -2.90 1.41 -12.68
C ALA A 190 -3.36 2.08 -11.39
N PHE A 191 -2.40 2.35 -10.50
CA PHE A 191 -2.60 3.22 -9.35
C PHE A 191 -1.87 4.54 -9.54
N VAL A 192 -2.53 5.63 -9.16
CA VAL A 192 -1.93 6.97 -9.11
C VAL A 192 -2.03 7.50 -7.69
N HIS A 193 -0.91 7.60 -7.00
CA HIS A 193 -0.85 8.24 -5.69
C HIS A 193 -0.54 9.72 -5.87
N LEU A 194 -1.30 10.60 -5.23
CA LEU A 194 -1.17 12.04 -5.36
C LEU A 194 -0.77 12.69 -4.03
N TRP A 195 0.15 13.65 -4.09
CA TRP A 195 0.57 14.51 -2.99
C TRP A 195 0.54 15.98 -3.41
N THR A 196 0.49 16.86 -2.41
CA THR A 196 0.52 18.32 -2.58
C THR A 196 1.16 19.00 -1.39
N ASP A 197 1.67 20.21 -1.58
CA ASP A 197 2.09 21.12 -0.50
C ASP A 197 0.91 21.74 0.26
N ALA A 198 -0.31 21.64 -0.27
CA ALA A 198 -1.50 22.13 0.40
C ALA A 198 -1.75 21.43 1.73
N ALA A 199 -1.98 22.22 2.79
CA ALA A 199 -2.24 21.70 4.12
C ALA A 199 -3.47 20.75 4.15
N PRO A 200 -3.47 19.69 4.97
CA PRO A 200 -4.59 18.77 5.08
C PRO A 200 -5.90 19.51 5.45
N GLY A 201 -6.97 19.20 4.73
CA GLY A 201 -8.30 19.81 4.95
C GLY A 201 -8.48 21.22 4.35
N SER A 202 -7.42 21.84 3.82
CA SER A 202 -7.51 23.15 3.15
C SER A 202 -8.37 23.11 1.88
N LEU A 203 -8.85 24.28 1.46
CA LEU A 203 -9.57 24.43 0.18
C LEU A 203 -8.72 23.99 -1.02
N ALA A 204 -7.41 24.22 -0.98
CA ALA A 204 -6.50 23.76 -2.02
C ALA A 204 -6.42 22.22 -2.09
N MET A 205 -6.34 21.52 -0.95
CA MET A 205 -6.39 20.06 -0.95
C MET A 205 -7.76 19.51 -1.41
N GLN A 206 -8.85 20.21 -1.09
CA GLN A 206 -10.20 19.87 -1.58
C GLN A 206 -10.33 20.08 -3.10
N ALA A 207 -9.73 21.15 -3.64
CA ALA A 207 -9.63 21.38 -5.07
C ALA A 207 -8.88 20.23 -5.75
N LEU A 208 -7.72 19.82 -5.21
CA LEU A 208 -6.98 18.67 -5.74
C LEU A 208 -7.79 17.36 -5.66
N HIS A 209 -8.55 17.12 -4.58
CA HIS A 209 -9.45 15.95 -4.51
C HIS A 209 -10.48 15.93 -5.65
N THR A 210 -10.94 17.10 -6.08
CA THR A 210 -11.89 17.26 -7.19
C THR A 210 -11.20 17.09 -8.53
N ALA A 211 -10.08 17.78 -8.75
CA ALA A 211 -9.24 17.64 -9.94
C ALA A 211 -8.83 16.19 -10.19
N ALA A 212 -8.47 15.46 -9.12
CA ALA A 212 -8.09 14.05 -9.19
C ALA A 212 -9.25 13.12 -9.60
N ARG A 213 -10.51 13.45 -9.24
CA ARG A 213 -11.69 12.71 -9.72
C ARG A 213 -11.90 12.92 -11.21
N SER A 214 -11.83 14.17 -11.67
CA SER A 214 -11.94 14.50 -13.09
C SER A 214 -10.81 13.84 -13.89
N LEU A 215 -9.57 13.92 -13.40
CA LEU A 215 -8.41 13.26 -14.00
C LEU A 215 -8.66 11.76 -14.22
N ARG A 216 -9.15 11.05 -13.19
CA ARG A 216 -9.47 9.62 -13.34
C ARG A 216 -10.52 9.40 -14.43
N ALA A 217 -11.64 10.12 -14.39
CA ALA A 217 -12.72 9.96 -15.35
C ALA A 217 -12.25 10.21 -16.79
N ASP A 218 -11.44 11.24 -16.99
CA ASP A 218 -10.90 11.60 -18.29
C ASP A 218 -9.91 10.54 -18.80
N ILE A 219 -9.07 9.96 -17.93
CA ILE A 219 -8.18 8.87 -18.32
C ILE A 219 -8.97 7.61 -18.70
N GLU A 220 -9.98 7.25 -17.91
CA GLU A 220 -10.81 6.06 -18.18
C GLU A 220 -11.64 6.22 -19.46
N ALA A 221 -11.90 7.45 -19.92
CA ALA A 221 -12.57 7.70 -21.20
C ALA A 221 -11.67 7.53 -22.44
N LEU A 222 -10.35 7.39 -22.26
CA LEU A 222 -9.38 7.22 -23.37
C LEU A 222 -9.19 5.77 -23.81
N GLY A 223 -9.70 4.78 -23.07
CA GLY A 223 -9.47 3.34 -23.30
C GLY A 223 -10.72 2.49 -23.14
#